data_AF-A0AB37U8H2-F1
#
_entry.id   AF-A0AB37U8H2-F1
#
_cell.length_a   1.000
_cell.length_b   1.000
_cell.length_c   1.000
_cell.angle_alpha   90.00
_cell.angle_beta   90.00
_cell.angle_gamma   90.00
#
_symmetry.space_group_name_H-M   'P 1'
#
loop_
_entity.id
_entity.type
_entity.pdbx_description
1 polymer ?
#
loop_
_entity_poly.entity_id
_entity_poly.type
_entity_poly.pdbx_seq_one_letter_code
_entity_poly.pdbx_strand_id
1 'polypeptide(L)'
;MTEYGKNLEEIAQPRVYHKLFWKAASVRGFLMPLYQKYAAEARARLLNLFYFGKLKVTVAPTQFNGIESIPTAVKYLLDGQNCGKVVVRF
;
A
#
# COMPACT_ATOMS: atom_id res chain seq x y z
N MET A 1 -14.89 -3.72 -19.43
CA MET A 1 -14.74 -5.11 -19.91
C MET A 1 -14.50 -5.95 -18.67
N THR A 2 -15.50 -6.70 -18.25
CA THR A 2 -15.55 -7.38 -16.95
C THR A 2 -14.40 -8.40 -16.84
N GLU A 3 -13.48 -8.17 -15.90
CA GLU A 3 -12.32 -9.05 -15.60
C GLU A 3 -12.73 -10.37 -14.93
N TYR A 4 -14.03 -10.57 -14.69
CA TYR A 4 -14.61 -11.78 -14.15
C TYR A 4 -15.14 -12.65 -15.27
N GLY A 5 -14.29 -13.53 -15.79
CA GLY A 5 -14.75 -14.64 -16.62
C GLY A 5 -13.94 -14.83 -17.89
N LYS A 6 -12.84 -15.58 -17.76
CA LYS A 6 -12.40 -16.53 -18.77
C LYS A 6 -11.43 -17.51 -18.10
N ASN A 7 -11.96 -18.72 -17.89
CA ASN A 7 -11.36 -19.92 -17.27
C ASN A 7 -11.56 -20.06 -15.76
N LEU A 8 -12.22 -21.16 -15.38
CA LEU A 8 -12.18 -21.67 -14.02
C LEU A 8 -10.75 -22.14 -13.76
N GLU A 9 -10.12 -21.64 -12.71
CA GLU A 9 -8.79 -22.08 -12.29
C GLU A 9 -8.87 -23.53 -11.81
N GLU A 10 -8.14 -24.44 -12.46
CA GLU A 10 -8.00 -25.82 -12.01
C GLU A 10 -7.09 -25.86 -10.76
N ILE A 11 -7.67 -26.19 -9.61
CA ILE A 11 -6.96 -26.20 -8.33
C ILE A 11 -6.35 -27.59 -8.13
N ALA A 12 -5.17 -27.82 -8.71
CA ALA A 12 -4.45 -29.09 -8.61
C ALA A 12 -3.76 -29.33 -7.25
N GLN A 13 -3.77 -28.35 -6.34
CA GLN A 13 -3.08 -28.41 -5.05
C GLN A 13 -3.89 -27.76 -3.92
N PRO A 14 -3.68 -28.15 -2.66
CA PRO A 14 -4.35 -27.50 -1.52
C PRO A 14 -4.09 -25.99 -1.52
N ARG A 15 -5.13 -25.18 -1.30
CA ARG A 15 -4.96 -23.71 -1.19
C ARG A 15 -4.16 -23.35 0.06
N VAL A 16 -3.88 -22.07 0.25
CA VAL A 16 -2.97 -21.51 1.28
C VAL A 16 -3.13 -22.11 2.70
N TYR A 17 -4.31 -22.63 3.05
CA TYR A 17 -4.58 -23.27 4.35
C TYR A 17 -3.57 -24.36 4.74
N HIS A 18 -3.07 -25.17 3.80
CA HIS A 18 -2.07 -26.21 4.12
C HIS A 18 -0.74 -25.63 4.61
N LYS A 19 -0.35 -24.44 4.11
CA LYS A 19 0.87 -23.74 4.54
C LYS A 19 0.68 -23.03 5.89
N LEU A 20 -0.55 -22.62 6.19
CA LEU A 20 -0.87 -21.89 7.41
C LEU A 20 -1.01 -22.81 8.62
N PHE A 21 -1.69 -23.95 8.43
CA PHE A 21 -2.01 -24.90 9.50
C PHE A 21 -0.77 -25.40 10.24
N TRP A 22 0.21 -25.95 9.52
CA TRP A 22 1.44 -26.48 10.12
C TRP A 22 2.32 -25.41 10.78
N LYS A 23 2.11 -24.13 10.45
CA LYS A 23 2.85 -22.99 11.02
C LYS A 23 2.08 -22.28 12.14
N ALA A 24 0.87 -22.73 12.46
CA ALA A 24 -0.06 -21.98 13.31
C ALA A 24 -0.18 -20.49 12.90
N ALA A 25 -0.10 -20.22 11.59
CA ALA A 25 -0.01 -18.87 11.04
C ALA A 25 -1.38 -18.34 10.61
N SER A 26 -1.51 -17.01 10.51
CA SER A 26 -2.72 -16.35 10.01
C SER A 26 -2.40 -15.31 8.92
N VAL A 27 -3.33 -15.16 7.98
CA VAL A 27 -3.35 -14.05 7.01
C VAL A 27 -4.51 -13.15 7.38
N ARG A 28 -4.25 -11.86 7.58
CA ARG A 28 -5.26 -10.88 7.98
C ARG A 28 -5.32 -9.74 6.97
N GLY A 29 -6.51 -9.50 6.42
CA GLY A 29 -6.75 -8.31 5.61
C GLY A 29 -6.81 -7.05 6.48
N PHE A 30 -6.37 -5.93 5.91
CA PHE A 30 -6.48 -4.61 6.52
C PHE A 30 -7.04 -3.62 5.48
N LEU A 31 -8.08 -2.88 5.86
CA LEU A 31 -8.67 -1.84 5.05
C LEU A 31 -8.85 -0.59 5.90
N MET A 32 -8.17 0.51 5.55
CA MET A 32 -8.11 1.72 6.36
C MET A 32 -9.48 2.28 6.79
N PRO A 33 -10.50 2.36 5.91
CA PRO A 33 -11.86 2.75 6.31
C PRO A 33 -12.45 1.99 7.51
N LEU A 34 -12.17 0.70 7.66
CA LEU A 34 -12.69 -0.12 8.77
C LEU A 34 -12.08 0.25 10.13
N TYR A 35 -11.00 1.04 10.12
CA TYR A 35 -10.25 1.47 11.31
C TYR A 35 -10.30 2.98 11.52
N GLN A 36 -11.23 3.69 10.86
CA GLN A 36 -11.32 5.15 10.87
C GLN A 36 -11.38 5.76 12.28
N LYS A 37 -12.00 5.05 13.25
CA LYS A 37 -12.08 5.50 14.65
C LYS A 37 -10.70 5.73 15.31
N TYR A 38 -9.66 5.07 14.82
CA TYR A 38 -8.28 5.23 15.31
C TYR A 38 -7.46 6.26 14.51
N ALA A 39 -8.00 6.77 13.39
CA ALA A 39 -7.22 7.57 12.45
C ALA A 39 -6.70 8.88 13.08
N ALA A 40 -7.50 9.55 13.91
CA ALA A 40 -7.10 10.80 14.55
C ALA A 40 -5.92 10.59 15.52
N GLU A 41 -6.03 9.61 16.43
CA GLU A 41 -4.97 9.27 17.39
C GLU A 41 -3.69 8.80 16.67
N ALA A 42 -3.83 7.91 15.69
CA ALA A 42 -2.69 7.39 14.92
C ALA A 42 -1.94 8.51 14.18
N ARG A 43 -2.66 9.45 13.56
CA ARG A 43 -2.06 10.63 12.91
C ARG A 43 -1.32 11.51 13.91
N ALA A 44 -1.92 11.82 15.05
CA ALA A 44 -1.29 12.63 16.09
C ALA A 44 0.03 12.00 16.59
N ARG A 45 0.02 10.68 16.82
CA ARG A 45 1.22 9.93 17.22
C ARG A 45 2.32 9.95 16.15
N LEU A 46 1.97 9.73 14.88
CA LEU A 46 2.94 9.78 13.77
C LEU A 46 3.56 11.17 13.60
N LEU A 47 2.76 12.23 13.70
CA LEU A 47 3.26 13.61 13.64
C LEU A 47 4.16 13.95 14.82
N ASN A 48 3.80 13.52 16.04
CA ASN A 48 4.66 13.68 17.21
C ASN A 48 6.04 13.02 16.97
N LEU A 49 6.06 11.76 16.53
CA LEU A 49 7.31 11.07 16.21
C LEU A 49 8.13 11.80 15.14
N PHE A 50 7.47 12.35 14.12
CA PHE A 50 8.13 13.14 13.08
C PHE A 50 8.76 14.43 13.64
N TYR A 51 7.97 15.25 14.36
CA TYR A 51 8.45 16.53 14.91
C TYR A 51 9.55 16.37 15.96
N PHE A 52 9.53 15.28 16.74
CA PHE A 52 10.58 14.96 17.71
C PHE A 52 11.76 14.17 17.09
N GLY A 53 11.83 14.05 15.76
CA GLY A 53 12.96 13.41 15.06
C GLY A 53 13.06 11.90 15.25
N LYS A 54 12.02 11.25 15.78
CA LYS A 54 11.94 9.79 16.02
C LYS A 54 11.43 9.00 14.82
N LEU A 55 10.92 9.69 13.80
CA LEU A 55 10.44 9.09 12.55
C LEU A 55 11.03 9.85 11.36
N LYS A 56 11.82 9.16 10.53
CA LYS A 56 12.33 9.68 9.27
C LYS A 56 11.32 9.41 8.15
N VAL A 57 10.87 10.47 7.48
CA VAL A 57 9.96 10.38 6.33
C VAL A 57 10.79 10.44 5.05
N THR A 58 10.52 9.51 4.12
CA THR A 58 11.18 9.47 2.80
C THR A 58 10.16 9.75 1.70
N VAL A 59 10.37 10.84 0.98
CA VAL A 59 9.67 11.15 -0.27
C VAL A 59 10.53 10.64 -1.42
N ALA A 60 9.91 10.10 -2.47
CA ALA A 60 10.63 9.68 -3.66
C ALA A 60 11.38 10.90 -4.26
N PRO A 61 12.66 10.74 -4.65
CA PRO A 61 13.48 11.87 -5.11
C PRO A 61 12.99 12.44 -6.46
N THR A 62 12.34 11.61 -7.28
CA THR A 62 11.76 12.01 -8.57
C THR A 62 10.66 13.05 -8.35
N GLN A 63 10.80 14.21 -8.99
CA GLN A 63 9.85 15.30 -8.88
C GLN A 63 8.82 15.24 -10.01
N PHE A 64 7.55 15.33 -9.63
CA PHE A 64 6.41 15.46 -10.54
C PHE A 64 5.75 16.80 -10.22
N ASN A 65 5.65 17.67 -11.22
CA ASN A 65 5.10 19.01 -11.06
C ASN A 65 3.88 19.16 -11.97
N GLY A 66 2.83 19.79 -11.45
CA GLY A 66 1.56 19.98 -12.14
C GLY A 66 0.68 18.73 -12.15
N ILE A 67 -0.63 18.95 -12.21
CA ILE A 67 -1.66 17.89 -12.20
C ILE A 67 -1.50 16.98 -13.43
N GLU A 68 -1.04 17.53 -14.54
CA GLU A 68 -0.73 16.82 -15.79
C GLU A 68 0.34 15.73 -15.61
N SER A 69 1.18 15.82 -14.56
CA SER A 69 2.21 14.81 -14.27
C SER A 69 1.69 13.59 -13.49
N ILE A 70 0.44 13.62 -13.01
CA ILE A 70 -0.16 12.51 -12.23
C ILE A 70 -0.10 11.17 -12.97
N PRO A 71 -0.48 11.05 -14.27
CA PRO A 71 -0.40 9.78 -14.99
C PRO A 71 1.03 9.21 -14.99
N THR A 72 2.03 10.06 -15.18
CA THR A 72 3.45 9.68 -15.14
C THR A 72 3.86 9.24 -13.74
N ALA A 73 3.44 9.94 -12.70
CA ALA A 73 3.71 9.58 -11.30
C ALA A 73 3.08 8.24 -10.90
N VAL A 74 1.86 7.96 -11.38
CA VAL A 74 1.18 6.67 -11.18
C VAL A 74 1.92 5.55 -11.92
N LYS A 75 2.33 5.77 -13.16
CA LYS A 75 3.14 4.79 -13.89
C LYS A 75 4.44 4.49 -13.16
N TYR A 76 5.15 5.51 -12.70
CA TYR A 76 6.39 5.37 -11.92
C TYR A 76 6.18 4.53 -10.63
N LEU A 77 5.05 4.70 -9.94
CA LEU A 77 4.66 3.90 -8.78
C LEU A 77 4.37 2.43 -9.16
N LEU A 78 3.59 2.19 -10.22
CA LEU A 78 3.17 0.84 -10.62
C LEU A 78 4.31 0.03 -11.25
N ASP A 79 5.28 0.69 -11.88
CA ASP A 79 6.51 0.07 -12.37
C ASP A 79 7.50 -0.28 -11.22
N GLY A 80 7.17 0.06 -9.97
CA GLY A 80 8.00 -0.24 -8.79
C GLY A 80 9.29 0.59 -8.70
N GLN A 81 9.37 1.73 -9.40
CA GLN A 81 10.59 2.53 -9.48
C GLN A 81 10.81 3.43 -8.25
N ASN A 82 9.79 3.62 -7.40
CA ASN A 82 9.85 4.54 -6.27
C ASN A 82 10.50 3.94 -5.02
N CYS A 83 11.44 4.68 -4.42
CA CYS A 83 11.88 4.47 -3.05
C CYS A 83 11.29 5.58 -2.16
N GLY A 84 10.24 5.26 -1.39
CA GLY A 84 9.51 6.21 -0.56
C GLY A 84 8.22 6.72 -1.19
N LYS A 85 7.59 7.72 -0.56
CA LYS A 85 6.27 8.24 -0.96
C LYS A 85 6.39 9.05 -2.25
N VAL A 86 5.66 8.66 -3.30
CA VAL A 86 5.48 9.46 -4.52
C VAL A 86 4.56 10.65 -4.22
N VAL A 87 4.98 11.85 -4.61
CA VAL A 87 4.26 13.12 -4.41
C VAL A 87 4.29 13.93 -5.70
N VAL A 88 3.16 14.54 -6.05
CA VAL A 88 3.03 15.53 -7.12
C VAL A 88 2.92 16.91 -6.47
N ARG A 89 3.71 17.88 -6.95
CA ARG A 89 3.69 19.27 -6.51
C ARG A 89 2.83 20.09 -7.46
N PHE A 90 2.08 21.05 -6.94
CA PHE A 90 1.21 21.95 -7.68
C PHE A 90 1.45 23.39 -7.25
#